data_AF-A0A6B3EUK3-F1
#
_entry.id   AF-A0A6B3EUK3-F1
#
_cell.length_a   1.000
_cell.length_b   1.000
_cell.length_c   1.000
_cell.angle_alpha   90.00
_cell.angle_beta   90.00
_cell.angle_gamma   90.00
#
_symmetry.space_group_name_H-M   'P 1'
#
loop_
_entity.id
_entity.type
_entity.pdbx_description
1 polymer ?
#
loop_
_entity_poly.entity_id
_entity_poly.type
_entity_poly.pdbx_seq_one_letter_code
_entity_poly.pdbx_strand_id
1 'polypeptide(L)'
;WIVPDQNYSEHPLGTPANGAHFVHMVINALNADPDVFNSTILFLNYDENDGYFDHVPPPTAPAGTDGEFLDGTNIGLGFRVPMIAISPWSRGGYVHSETSDHTSVL
;
A
#
# COMPACT_ATOMS: atom_id res chain seq x y z
N TRP A 1 -7.08 -11.07 -1.97
CA TRP A 1 -6.25 -10.47 -0.91
C TRP A 1 -5.33 -11.52 -0.33
N ILE A 2 -4.05 -11.18 -0.15
CA ILE A 2 -3.05 -12.00 0.53
C ILE A 2 -2.60 -11.16 1.73
N VAL A 3 -2.69 -11.71 2.94
CA VAL A 3 -2.33 -11.00 4.18
C VAL A 3 -1.39 -11.89 4.97
N PRO A 4 -0.14 -11.48 5.22
CA PRO A 4 0.80 -12.23 6.06
C PRO A 4 0.39 -12.20 7.53
N ASP A 5 1.00 -13.08 8.33
CA ASP A 5 0.94 -12.95 9.79
C ASP A 5 1.84 -11.80 10.30
N GLN A 6 1.71 -11.49 11.59
CA GLN A 6 2.43 -10.40 12.26
C GLN A 6 3.95 -10.41 12.04
N ASN A 7 4.58 -11.58 11.93
CA ASN A 7 6.03 -11.68 11.80
C ASN A 7 6.51 -11.28 10.41
N TYR A 8 5.62 -11.32 9.41
CA TYR A 8 5.91 -11.09 8.00
C TYR A 8 5.15 -9.88 7.41
N SER A 9 4.39 -9.14 8.22
CA SER A 9 3.62 -7.97 7.78
C SER A 9 4.37 -6.65 7.85
N GLU A 10 5.58 -6.63 8.41
CA GLU A 10 6.34 -5.42 8.73
C GLU A 10 5.72 -4.51 9.80
N HIS A 11 4.56 -4.89 10.36
CA HIS A 11 4.04 -4.28 11.58
C HIS A 11 5.08 -4.47 12.70
N PRO A 12 5.29 -3.52 13.64
CA PRO A 12 6.52 -3.26 14.43
C PRO A 12 7.26 -4.40 15.14
N LEU A 13 6.67 -5.59 15.22
CA LEU A 13 7.36 -6.81 15.66
C LEU A 13 8.00 -7.59 14.50
N GLY A 14 7.46 -7.48 13.29
CA GLY A 14 7.98 -8.02 12.04
C GLY A 14 9.01 -7.08 11.42
N THR A 15 10.17 -7.63 11.07
CA THR A 15 11.24 -6.82 10.45
C THR A 15 10.97 -6.62 8.95
N PRO A 16 11.47 -5.54 8.33
CA PRO A 16 11.41 -5.36 6.87
C PRO A 16 12.01 -6.53 6.08
N ALA A 17 12.99 -7.23 6.66
CA ALA A 17 13.58 -8.41 6.02
C ALA A 17 12.57 -9.58 5.91
N ASN A 18 11.69 -9.75 6.90
CA ASN A 18 10.65 -10.76 6.86
C ASN A 18 9.57 -10.39 5.83
N GLY A 19 9.13 -9.13 5.79
CA GLY A 19 8.16 -8.67 4.78
C GLY A 19 8.70 -8.81 3.36
N ALA A 20 9.94 -8.39 3.13
CA ALA A 20 10.62 -8.62 1.85
C ALA A 20 10.71 -10.11 1.47
N HIS A 21 10.98 -10.99 2.44
CA HIS A 21 10.97 -12.44 2.20
C HIS A 21 9.58 -12.96 1.81
N PHE A 22 8.53 -12.51 2.49
CA PHE A 22 7.15 -12.90 2.17
C PHE A 22 6.74 -12.41 0.78
N VAL A 23 7.00 -11.14 0.44
CA VAL A 23 6.75 -10.58 -0.88
C VAL A 23 7.52 -11.36 -1.96
N HIS A 24 8.77 -11.73 -1.72
CA HIS A 24 9.55 -12.56 -2.62
C HIS A 24 8.89 -13.94 -2.88
N MET A 25 8.39 -14.60 -1.85
CA MET A 25 7.67 -15.86 -2.01
C MET A 25 6.40 -15.71 -2.85
N VAL A 26 5.62 -14.65 -2.63
CA VAL A 26 4.41 -14.36 -3.43
C VAL A 26 4.76 -14.14 -4.89
N ILE A 27 5.76 -13.31 -5.18
CA ILE A 27 6.20 -13.04 -6.56
C ILE A 27 6.72 -14.31 -7.23
N ASN A 28 7.51 -15.13 -6.53
CA ASN A 28 7.99 -16.41 -7.06
C ASN A 28 6.84 -17.37 -7.36
N ALA A 29 5.83 -17.43 -6.49
CA ALA A 29 4.66 -18.27 -6.72
C ALA A 29 3.87 -17.83 -7.96
N LEU A 30 3.67 -16.52 -8.14
CA LEU A 30 3.04 -15.98 -9.36
C LEU A 30 3.88 -16.27 -10.61
N ASN A 31 5.20 -16.16 -10.51
CA ASN A 31 6.15 -16.39 -11.60
C ASN A 31 6.46 -17.88 -11.86
N ALA A 32 5.89 -18.81 -11.08
CA ALA A 32 6.06 -20.24 -11.32
C ALA A 32 5.40 -20.70 -12.64
N ASP A 33 4.39 -19.95 -13.11
CA ASP A 33 3.76 -20.12 -14.41
C ASP A 33 3.80 -18.77 -15.18
N PRO A 34 4.52 -18.70 -16.32
CA PRO A 34 4.57 -17.49 -17.14
C PRO A 34 3.20 -16.99 -17.60
N ASP A 35 2.24 -17.89 -17.86
CA ASP A 35 0.91 -17.48 -18.34
C ASP A 35 0.11 -16.78 -17.23
N VAL A 36 0.34 -17.17 -15.97
CA VAL A 36 -0.22 -16.48 -14.79
C VAL A 36 0.44 -15.12 -14.61
N PHE A 37 1.78 -15.06 -14.54
CA PHE A 37 2.45 -13.78 -14.28
C PHE A 37 2.23 -12.75 -15.40
N ASN A 38 2.25 -13.19 -16.67
CA ASN A 38 2.00 -12.34 -17.84
C ASN A 38 0.56 -11.82 -17.94
N SER A 39 -0.36 -12.34 -17.14
CA SER A 39 -1.75 -11.86 -17.06
C SER A 39 -2.10 -11.23 -15.71
N THR A 40 -1.11 -11.01 -14.83
CA THR A 40 -1.33 -10.56 -13.44
C THR A 40 -0.77 -9.17 -13.19
N ILE A 41 -1.47 -8.43 -12.33
CA ILE A 41 -0.93 -7.29 -11.58
C ILE A 41 -1.03 -7.60 -10.08
N LEU A 42 0.10 -7.48 -9.38
CA LEU A 42 0.15 -7.54 -7.92
C LEU A 42 0.24 -6.11 -7.38
N PHE A 43 -0.76 -5.72 -6.61
CA PHE A 43 -0.72 -4.49 -5.82
C PHE A 43 -0.21 -4.81 -4.41
N LEU A 44 0.96 -4.28 -4.07
CA LEU A 44 1.50 -4.32 -2.71
C LEU A 44 1.10 -3.03 -2.00
N ASN A 45 0.21 -3.15 -1.01
CA ASN A 45 -0.29 -2.06 -0.19
C ASN A 45 0.14 -2.26 1.26
N TYR A 46 0.28 -1.15 1.97
CA TYR A 46 0.40 -1.09 3.43
C TYR A 46 -0.91 -0.50 3.98
N ASP A 47 -1.42 -1.02 5.09
CA ASP A 47 -2.69 -0.57 5.67
C ASP A 47 -2.53 0.74 6.45
N GLU A 48 -1.37 0.98 7.06
CA GLU A 48 -1.06 2.19 7.81
C GLU A 48 0.47 2.46 7.87
N ASN A 49 0.90 3.55 8.53
CA ASN A 49 2.30 4.03 8.53
C ASN A 49 3.09 3.69 9.80
N ASP A 50 2.48 2.97 10.72
CA ASP A 50 2.91 2.55 12.05
C ASP A 50 3.37 3.69 12.97
N GLY A 51 2.87 4.90 12.70
CA GLY A 51 3.34 6.11 13.35
C GLY A 51 4.76 6.54 12.95
N TYR A 52 5.39 5.92 11.95
CA TYR A 52 6.63 6.42 11.37
C TYR A 52 6.42 7.78 10.71
N PHE A 53 7.47 8.60 10.77
CA PHE A 53 7.42 9.95 10.23
C PHE A 53 7.28 9.96 8.70
N ASP A 54 6.29 10.70 8.20
CA ASP A 54 6.22 11.17 6.82
C ASP A 54 6.21 12.70 6.81
N HIS A 55 6.93 13.30 5.86
CA HIS A 55 7.09 14.75 5.78
C HIS A 55 5.91 15.48 5.12
N VAL A 56 5.03 14.76 4.41
CA VAL A 56 3.88 15.35 3.73
C VAL A 56 2.68 15.30 4.67
N PRO A 57 2.10 16.46 5.01
CA PRO A 57 0.86 16.50 5.76
C PRO A 57 -0.25 15.73 5.03
N PRO A 58 -1.03 14.91 5.74
CA PRO A 58 -2.21 14.25 5.18
C PRO A 58 -3.13 15.22 4.43
N PRO A 59 -3.60 14.88 3.22
CA PRO A 59 -4.68 15.61 2.58
C PRO A 59 -5.93 15.60 3.47
N THR A 60 -6.55 16.77 3.61
CA THR A 60 -7.76 16.96 4.41
C THR A 60 -8.88 17.54 3.55
N ALA A 61 -10.12 17.15 3.87
CA ALA A 61 -11.28 17.71 3.20
C ALA A 61 -11.47 19.20 3.52
N PRO A 62 -12.08 20.00 2.63
CA PRO A 62 -12.47 21.37 2.96
C PRO A 62 -13.36 21.46 4.22
N ALA A 63 -13.30 22.59 4.92
CA ALA A 63 -14.14 22.85 6.10
C ALA A 63 -15.64 22.70 5.77
N GLY A 64 -16.36 21.93 6.60
CA GLY A 64 -17.80 21.69 6.42
C GLY A 64 -18.15 20.60 5.41
N THR A 65 -17.19 19.81 4.93
CA THR A 65 -17.47 18.62 4.13
C THR A 65 -18.18 17.57 4.99
N ASP A 66 -19.38 17.15 4.58
CA ASP A 66 -20.18 16.17 5.32
C ASP A 66 -19.45 14.83 5.45
N GLY A 67 -19.43 14.27 6.66
CA GLY A 67 -18.80 12.96 6.94
C GLY A 67 -17.28 12.99 7.15
N GLU A 68 -16.61 14.13 6.90
CA GLU A 68 -15.16 14.26 6.98
C GLU A 68 -14.64 14.84 8.32
N PHE A 69 -15.55 15.04 9.28
CA PHE A 69 -15.25 15.63 10.59
C PHE A 69 -15.83 14.79 11.71
N LEU A 70 -14.99 14.47 12.70
CA LEU A 70 -15.38 13.86 13.97
C LEU A 70 -15.11 14.87 15.09
N ASP A 71 -16.16 15.30 15.79
CA ASP A 71 -16.08 16.31 16.88
C ASP A 71 -15.31 17.61 16.50
N GLY A 72 -15.45 18.02 15.23
CA GLY A 72 -14.78 19.21 14.68
C GLY A 72 -13.35 18.97 14.20
N THR A 73 -12.80 17.76 14.37
CA THR A 73 -11.51 17.35 13.83
C THR A 73 -11.68 16.73 12.45
N ASN A 74 -10.94 17.24 11.47
CA ASN A 74 -10.90 16.65 10.13
C ASN A 74 -10.20 15.28 10.18
N ILE A 75 -10.84 14.24 9.67
CA ILE A 75 -10.29 12.88 9.72
C ILE A 75 -9.28 12.62 8.59
N GLY A 76 -9.46 13.27 7.44
CA GLY A 76 -8.53 13.26 6.30
C GLY A 76 -8.24 11.86 5.75
N LEU A 77 -7.28 11.80 4.82
CA LEU A 77 -6.83 10.53 4.22
C LEU A 77 -5.80 9.76 5.07
N GLY A 78 -5.36 10.34 6.19
CA GLY A 78 -4.27 9.79 6.99
C GLY A 78 -2.87 9.98 6.38
N PHE A 79 -1.86 9.42 7.04
CA PHE A 79 -0.48 9.49 6.57
C PHE A 79 -0.29 8.67 5.29
N ARG A 80 0.64 9.11 4.43
CA ARG A 80 0.97 8.38 3.22
C ARG A 80 1.58 7.02 3.57
N VAL A 81 1.22 6.02 2.78
CA VAL A 81 1.80 4.68 2.83
C VAL A 81 2.34 4.29 1.45
N PRO A 82 3.34 3.40 1.36
CA PRO A 82 3.82 2.91 0.07
C PRO A 82 2.73 2.11 -0.66
N MET A 83 2.70 2.23 -1.98
CA MET A 83 1.95 1.35 -2.85
C MET A 83 2.82 1.02 -4.08
N ILE A 84 2.89 -0.26 -4.44
CA ILE A 84 3.68 -0.73 -5.58
C ILE A 84 2.81 -1.61 -6.49
N ALA A 85 2.76 -1.25 -7.78
CA ALA A 85 2.14 -2.04 -8.83
C ALA A 85 3.18 -2.91 -9.56
N ILE A 86 3.16 -4.22 -9.31
CA ILE A 86 4.14 -5.18 -9.82
C ILE A 86 3.48 -6.00 -10.93
N SER A 87 3.93 -5.80 -12.17
CA SER A 87 3.40 -6.51 -13.35
C SER A 87 4.39 -6.50 -14.50
N PRO A 88 4.32 -7.46 -15.45
CA PRO A 88 5.03 -7.38 -16.72
C PRO A 88 4.75 -6.09 -17.52
N TRP A 89 3.60 -5.44 -17.28
CA TRP A 89 3.23 -4.17 -17.92
C TRP A 89 3.80 -2.92 -17.22
N SER A 90 4.35 -3.02 -16.01
CA SER A 90 4.87 -1.88 -15.22
C SER A 90 6.40 -1.74 -15.25
N ARG A 91 7.08 -2.42 -16.18
CA ARG A 91 8.55 -2.33 -16.35
C ARG A 91 8.97 -0.90 -16.71
N GLY A 92 9.97 -0.36 -16.02
CA GLY A 92 10.53 0.97 -16.34
C GLY A 92 10.72 1.91 -15.15
N GLY A 93 10.33 1.50 -13.93
CA GLY A 93 10.58 2.30 -12.72
C GLY A 93 9.76 3.60 -12.66
N TYR A 94 8.52 3.54 -13.15
CA TYR A 94 7.62 4.70 -13.17
C TYR A 94 7.13 5.06 -11.78
N VAL A 95 6.84 6.35 -11.59
CA VAL A 95 6.22 6.89 -10.38
C VAL A 95 4.91 7.55 -10.79
N HIS A 96 3.82 7.12 -10.16
CA HIS A 96 2.53 7.80 -10.21
C HIS A 96 2.47 8.79 -9.04
N SER A 97 2.22 10.07 -9.31
CA SER A 97 2.29 11.15 -8.31
C SER A 97 0.95 11.84 -8.06
N GLU A 98 -0.15 11.35 -8.65
CA GLU A 98 -1.48 11.84 -8.29
C GLU A 98 -1.91 11.28 -6.94
N THR A 99 -2.84 11.97 -6.30
CA THR A 99 -3.40 11.55 -5.01
C THR A 99 -4.19 10.25 -5.19
N SER A 100 -3.93 9.27 -4.33
CA SER A 100 -4.69 8.03 -4.24
C SER A 100 -4.81 7.62 -2.77
N ASP A 101 -5.82 6.84 -2.45
CA ASP A 101 -6.09 6.30 -1.11
C ASP A 101 -6.42 4.79 -1.18
N HIS A 102 -6.62 4.15 -0.04
CA HIS A 102 -6.90 2.71 0.04
C HIS A 102 -8.14 2.26 -0.72
N THR A 103 -9.07 3.15 -1.05
CA THR A 103 -10.26 2.83 -1.86
C THR A 103 -9.98 2.84 -3.36
N SER A 104 -8.83 3.38 -3.80
CA SER A 104 -8.45 3.47 -5.21
C SER A 104 -8.16 2.11 -5.88
N VAL A 105 -8.13 1.01 -5.10
CA VAL A 105 -7.99 -0.36 -5.61
C VAL A 105 -9.34 -1.08 -5.83
N LEU A 106 -10.47 -0.44 -5.53
CA LEU A 106 -11.83 -0.96 -5.74
C LEU A 106 -12.33 -0.65 -7.16
#